data_AF-A0A923VAU6-F1
#
_entry.id   AF-A0A923VAU6-F1
#
_cell.length_a   1.000
_cell.length_b   1.000
_cell.length_c   1.000
_cell.angle_alpha   90.00
_cell.angle_beta   90.00
_cell.angle_gamma   90.00
#
_symmetry.space_group_name_H-M   'P 1'
#
loop_
_entity.id
_entity.type
_entity.pdbx_description
1 polymer ?
#
loop_
_entity_poly.entity_id
_entity_poly.type
_entity_poly.pdbx_seq_one_letter_code
_entity_poly.pdbx_strand_id
1 'polypeptide(L)' 'TPLSYRDYIGNDDGAMYGIVKDYRNPLKTFISPRTKLPNLYLTGSNLNLHGILGAAMSGLVTCTAILGNEDIIKKIRNA' A
#
# COMPACT_ATOMS: atom_id res chain seq x y z
N THR A 1 22.40 2.51 4.27
CA THR A 1 22.22 3.96 4.53
C THR A 1 20.99 4.44 3.77
N PRO A 2 20.47 5.66 3.98
CA PRO A 2 19.37 6.19 3.17
C PRO A 2 19.67 6.12 1.65
N LEU A 3 20.91 6.42 1.26
CA LEU A 3 21.39 6.23 -0.13
C LEU A 3 21.19 4.80 -0.64
N SER A 4 21.46 3.79 0.20
CA SER A 4 21.23 2.38 -0.18
C SER A 4 19.74 2.10 -0.45
N TYR A 5 18.81 2.61 0.35
CA TYR A 5 17.38 2.40 0.12
C TYR A 5 16.90 3.13 -1.13
N ARG A 6 17.37 4.35 -1.36
CA ARG A 6 17.07 5.10 -2.58
C ARG A 6 17.55 4.35 -3.82
N ASP A 7 18.80 3.90 -3.82
CA ASP A 7 19.42 3.32 -5.01
C ASP A 7 19.03 1.85 -5.23
N TYR A 8 18.71 1.09 -4.18
CA TYR A 8 18.37 -0.34 -4.29
C TYR A 8 16.88 -0.61 -4.56
N ILE A 9 15.96 0.09 -3.87
CA ILE A 9 14.51 -0.12 -4.02
C ILE A 9 13.78 1.09 -4.62
N GLY A 10 14.50 2.15 -5.00
CA GLY A 10 13.92 3.34 -5.61
C GLY A 10 13.08 4.18 -4.66
N ASN A 11 13.28 4.06 -3.33
CA ASN A 11 12.47 4.83 -2.39
C ASN A 11 12.98 6.28 -2.29
N ASP A 12 12.06 7.24 -2.39
CA ASP A 12 12.40 8.65 -2.31
C ASP A 12 13.00 8.98 -0.93
N ASP A 13 14.04 9.82 -0.93
CA ASP A 13 14.84 10.20 0.25
C ASP A 13 15.41 9.00 1.08
N GLY A 14 15.39 7.78 0.53
CA GLY A 14 15.85 6.59 1.25
C GLY A 14 14.96 6.18 2.43
N ALA A 15 13.67 6.54 2.42
CA ALA A 15 12.74 6.20 3.48
C ALA A 15 12.65 4.67 3.69
N MET A 16 12.47 4.22 4.93
CA MET A 16 12.29 2.78 5.21
C MET A 16 10.83 2.33 5.10
N TYR A 17 9.89 3.21 5.47
CA TYR A 17 8.49 2.84 5.69
C TYR A 17 7.51 3.63 4.82
N GLY A 18 8.03 4.30 3.79
CA GLY A 18 7.22 5.09 2.88
C GLY A 18 6.88 6.48 3.42
N ILE A 19 5.79 7.04 2.90
CA ILE A 19 5.34 8.40 3.21
C ILE A 19 4.92 8.50 4.68
N VAL A 20 5.41 9.54 5.35
CA VAL A 20 5.04 9.90 6.73
C VAL A 20 3.53 10.18 6.80
N LYS A 21 2.81 9.47 7.68
CA LYS A 21 1.39 9.75 7.91
C LYS A 21 1.24 10.85 8.95
N ASP A 22 0.54 11.92 8.57
CA ASP A 22 0.23 13.06 9.43
C ASP A 22 -1.09 12.80 10.17
N TYR A 23 -1.02 12.66 11.49
CA TYR A 23 -2.19 12.44 12.34
C TYR A 23 -3.17 13.63 12.32
N ARG A 24 -2.71 14.84 11.99
CA ARG A 24 -3.54 16.04 11.90
C ARG A 24 -4.37 16.05 10.61
N ASN A 25 -3.85 15.41 9.56
CA ASN A 25 -4.48 15.36 8.23
C ASN A 25 -4.40 13.94 7.64
N PRO A 26 -5.08 12.94 8.25
CA PRO A 26 -4.93 11.54 7.86
C PRO A 26 -5.31 11.30 6.38
N LEU A 27 -6.35 11.97 5.89
CA LEU A 27 -6.81 11.86 4.50
C LEU A 27 -5.80 12.36 3.47
N LYS A 28 -4.96 13.36 3.81
CA LYS A 28 -3.91 13.84 2.89
C LYS A 28 -2.80 12.81 2.70
N THR A 29 -2.58 11.99 3.71
CA THR A 29 -1.52 10.98 3.70
C THR A 29 -2.03 9.61 3.29
N PHE A 30 -3.34 9.45 3.07
CA PHE A 30 -3.95 8.23 2.57
C PHE A 30 -3.91 8.18 1.05
N ILE A 31 -3.38 7.10 0.49
CA ILE A 31 -3.36 6.87 -0.97
C ILE A 31 -4.35 5.76 -1.28
N SER A 32 -5.24 6.00 -2.24
CA SER A 32 -6.20 5.00 -2.69
C SER A 32 -5.51 3.91 -3.53
N PRO A 33 -5.86 2.62 -3.34
CA PRO A 33 -5.40 1.50 -4.17
C PRO A 33 -5.91 1.60 -5.61
N ARG A 34 -7.06 2.26 -5.82
CA ARG A 34 -7.64 2.47 -7.14
C ARG A 34 -7.30 3.87 -7.63
N THR A 35 -6.66 3.95 -8.79
CA THR A 35 -6.40 5.22 -9.46
C THR A 35 -7.54 5.62 -10.39
N LYS A 36 -7.52 6.85 -10.91
CA LYS A 36 -8.46 7.30 -11.95
C LYS A 36 -8.20 6.64 -13.31
N LEU A 37 -7.01 6.05 -13.50
CA LEU A 37 -6.64 5.37 -14.73
C LEU A 37 -7.16 3.93 -14.67
N PRO A 38 -7.95 3.48 -15.67
CA PRO A 38 -8.46 2.12 -15.69
C PRO A 38 -7.30 1.12 -15.72
N ASN A 39 -7.44 0.02 -14.96
CA ASN A 39 -6.46 -1.05 -14.84
C ASN A 39 -5.11 -0.67 -14.20
N LEU A 40 -4.99 0.51 -13.60
CA LEU A 40 -3.83 0.90 -12.79
C LEU A 40 -4.18 0.93 -11.30
N TYR A 41 -3.49 0.09 -10.54
CA TYR A 41 -3.67 -0.07 -9.11
C TYR A 41 -2.35 0.18 -8.36
N LEU A 42 -2.45 0.67 -7.12
CA LEU A 42 -1.32 0.95 -6.26
C LEU A 42 -1.30 -0.02 -5.08
N THR A 43 -0.13 -0.56 -4.75
CA THR A 43 0.11 -1.45 -3.60
C THR A 43 1.38 -1.06 -2.83
N GLY A 44 1.57 -1.58 -1.62
CA GLY A 44 2.76 -1.40 -0.78
C GLY A 44 2.52 -0.58 0.49
N SER A 45 3.60 -0.42 1.27
CA SER A 45 3.61 0.30 2.56
C SER A 45 3.21 1.79 2.47
N ASN A 46 3.18 2.36 1.26
CA ASN A 46 2.80 3.75 1.04
C ASN A 46 1.29 4.02 1.12
N LEU A 47 0.42 3.01 0.98
CA LEU A 47 -1.03 3.25 0.89
C LEU A 47 -1.67 3.63 2.22
N ASN A 48 -1.77 2.67 3.13
CA ASN A 48 -2.63 2.78 4.31
C ASN A 48 -1.84 2.69 5.60
N LEU A 49 -1.02 1.64 5.72
CA LEU A 49 -0.23 1.37 6.91
C LEU A 49 1.25 1.20 6.57
N HIS A 50 2.08 1.55 7.54
CA HIS A 50 3.53 1.50 7.45
C HIS A 50 3.98 0.07 7.79
N GLY A 51 5.20 -0.29 7.40
CA GLY A 51 5.80 -1.58 7.77
C GLY A 51 5.32 -2.77 6.95
N ILE A 52 5.86 -3.94 7.29
CA ILE A 52 5.63 -5.18 6.53
C ILE A 52 4.19 -5.66 6.58
N LEU A 53 3.52 -5.48 7.73
CA LEU A 53 2.10 -5.77 7.89
C LEU A 53 1.24 -4.81 7.05
N GLY A 54 1.61 -3.53 7.04
CA GLY A 54 0.95 -2.52 6.20
C GLY A 54 1.07 -2.83 4.71
N ALA A 55 2.25 -3.27 4.27
CA ALA A 55 2.48 -3.74 2.91
C ALA A 55 1.61 -4.97 2.57
N ALA A 56 1.56 -5.98 3.46
CA ALA A 56 0.73 -7.17 3.24
C ALA A 56 -0.77 -6.82 3.15
N MET A 57 -1.28 -5.99 4.07
CA MET A 57 -2.67 -5.53 4.06
C MET A 57 -2.98 -4.67 2.83
N SER A 58 -2.05 -3.81 2.39
CA SER A 58 -2.22 -3.04 1.16
C SER A 58 -2.34 -3.93 -0.08
N GLY A 59 -1.60 -5.04 -0.12
CA GLY A 59 -1.72 -6.05 -1.17
C GLY A 59 -3.10 -6.69 -1.16
N LEU A 60 -3.60 -7.08 0.02
CA LEU A 60 -4.95 -7.61 0.16
C LEU A 60 -6.02 -6.64 -0.34
N VAL A 61 -5.95 -5.36 0.07
CA VAL A 61 -6.88 -4.31 -0.36
C VAL A 61 -6.77 -4.05 -1.87
N THR A 62 -5.57 -4.16 -2.45
CA THR A 62 -5.39 -4.04 -3.89
C THR A 62 -6.05 -5.21 -4.63
N CYS A 63 -5.87 -6.42 -4.13
CA CYS A 63 -6.53 -7.60 -4.68
C CYS A 63 -8.06 -7.49 -4.61
N THR A 64 -8.63 -6.97 -3.52
CA THR A 64 -10.08 -6.75 -3.42
C THR A 64 -10.57 -5.67 -4.38
N ALA A 65 -9.73 -4.67 -4.68
CA ALA A 65 -10.03 -3.66 -5.70
C ALA A 65 -10.02 -4.22 -7.14
N ILE A 66 -9.29 -5.33 -7.39
CA ILE A 66 -9.21 -6.01 -8.69
C ILE A 66 -10.30 -7.10 -8.83
N LEU A 67 -10.42 -7.99 -7.85
CA LEU A 67 -11.24 -9.20 -7.92
C LEU A 67 -12.65 -9.04 -7.30
N GLY A 68 -12.87 -7.99 -6.51
CA GLY A 68 -14.06 -7.86 -5.68
C GLY A 68 -13.87 -8.42 -4.26
N ASN A 69 -14.61 -7.85 -3.32
CA ASN A 69 -14.37 -8.05 -1.88
C ASN A 69 -14.84 -9.44 -1.38
N GLU A 70 -15.94 -9.96 -1.94
CA GLU A 70 -16.59 -11.18 -1.45
C GLU A 70 -15.78 -12.44 -1.72
N ASP A 71 -15.15 -12.54 -2.90
CA ASP A 71 -14.40 -13.72 -3.32
C ASP A 71 -13.12 -13.92 -2.52
N ILE A 72 -12.42 -12.82 -2.20
CA ILE A 72 -11.16 -12.88 -1.45
C ILE A 72 -11.41 -13.23 0.01
N ILE A 73 -12.40 -12.59 0.64
CA ILE A 73 -12.72 -12.86 2.04
C ILE A 73 -13.17 -14.32 2.20
N LYS A 74 -13.97 -14.84 1.26
CA LYS A 74 -14.39 -16.24 1.25
C LYS A 74 -13.22 -17.20 1.09
N LYS A 75 -12.25 -16.90 0.20
CA LYS A 75 -11.05 -17.71 0.02
C LYS A 75 -10.16 -17.74 1.26
N ILE A 76 -9.97 -16.60 1.93
CA ILE A 76 -9.18 -16.53 3.18
C ILE A 76 -9.86 -17.30 4.31
N ARG A 77 -11.18 -17.21 4.43
CA ARG A 77 -11.93 -17.91 5.48
C ARG A 77 -11.92 -19.44 5.32
N ASN A 78 -11.82 -19.91 4.08
CA ASN A 78 -11.85 -21.34 3.74
C ASN A 78 -10.45 -21.95 3.49
N ALA A 79 -9.38 -21.18 3.74
CA ALA A 79 -7.99 -21.65 3.67
C ALA A 79 -7.55 -22.24 5.02
#